data_AF-A0A2N8R8R0-F1
#
_entry.id   AF-A0A2N8R8R0-F1
#
_cell.length_a   1.000
_cell.length_b   1.000
_cell.length_c   1.000
_cell.angle_alpha   90.00
_cell.angle_beta   90.00
_cell.angle_gamma   90.00
#
_symmetry.space_group_name_H-M   'P 1'
#
loop_
_entity.id
_entity.type
_entity.pdbx_description
1 polymer ?
#
loop_
_entity_poly.entity_id
_entity_poly.type
_entity_poly.pdbx_seq_one_letter_code
_entity_poly.pdbx_strand_id
1 'polypeptide(L)'
;MTTKKTPTKSPFMRYIEELYEDEIHAEHREATMRTVSFNFPVEDACMLAAIAKRFGRSTAAFGGELFAEHVRELFLALTPEDRRACAAEADAEQTRYEESKGIKTTTNGEPGCHHWKGYADICDRVEGEAK
;
A
#
# COMPACT_ATOMS: atom_id res chain seq x y z
N MET A 1 9.87 54.46 21.25
CA MET A 1 9.23 53.13 21.27
C MET A 1 9.23 52.59 19.86
N THR A 2 10.15 51.68 19.52
CA THR A 2 10.26 51.06 18.20
C THR A 2 9.40 49.80 18.16
N THR A 3 8.25 49.87 17.48
CA THR A 3 7.37 48.72 17.22
C THR A 3 8.04 47.80 16.21
N LYS A 4 8.50 46.62 16.67
CA LYS A 4 8.95 45.53 15.79
C LYS A 4 7.74 45.09 14.95
N LYS A 5 7.77 45.35 13.64
CA LYS A 5 6.83 44.77 12.68
C LYS A 5 7.07 43.26 12.65
N THR A 6 6.13 42.49 13.17
CA THR A 6 6.11 41.03 13.03
C THR A 6 6.09 40.70 11.54
N PRO A 7 6.98 39.83 11.03
CA PRO A 7 6.98 39.48 9.61
C PRO A 7 5.66 38.79 9.27
N THR A 8 4.90 39.39 8.37
CA THR A 8 3.69 38.80 7.80
C THR A 8 4.09 37.52 7.09
N LYS A 9 3.66 36.37 7.60
CA LYS A 9 3.89 35.07 6.93
C LYS A 9 3.31 35.15 5.51
N SER A 10 4.06 34.67 4.52
CA SER A 10 3.63 34.64 3.12
C SER A 10 2.29 33.90 3.00
N PRO A 11 1.32 34.38 2.21
CA PRO A 11 0.06 33.67 1.98
C PRO A 11 0.26 32.32 1.28
N PHE A 12 1.42 32.12 0.65
CA PHE A 12 1.80 30.88 -0.01
C PHE A 12 2.54 29.89 0.89
N MET A 13 2.85 30.26 2.14
CA MET A 13 3.60 29.40 3.07
C MET A 13 2.93 28.03 3.24
N ARG A 14 1.61 28.02 3.46
CA ARG A 14 0.84 26.79 3.60
C ARG A 14 0.85 25.94 2.32
N TYR A 15 0.70 26.58 1.15
CA TYR A 15 0.73 25.86 -0.13
C TYR A 15 2.10 25.23 -0.41
N ILE A 16 3.18 25.92 -0.07
CA ILE A 16 4.53 25.38 -0.19
C ILE A 16 4.78 24.25 0.83
N GLU A 17 4.27 24.37 2.05
CA GLU A 17 4.29 23.28 3.05
C GLU A 17 3.54 22.05 2.56
N GLU A 18 2.34 22.22 2.00
CA GLU A 18 1.55 21.14 1.38
C GLU A 18 2.33 20.44 0.26
N LEU A 19 3.04 21.18 -0.59
CA LEU A 19 3.88 20.60 -1.65
C LEU A 19 5.06 19.80 -1.10
N TYR A 20 5.73 20.28 -0.05
CA TYR A 20 6.79 19.51 0.60
C TYR A 20 6.26 18.24 1.27
N GLU A 21 5.08 18.30 1.89
CA GLU A 21 4.41 17.12 2.43
C GLU A 21 4.09 16.11 1.32
N ASP A 22 3.58 16.58 0.19
CA ASP A 22 3.29 15.74 -0.98
C ASP A 22 4.54 15.08 -1.56
N GLU A 23 5.66 15.80 -1.64
CA GLU A 23 6.96 15.26 -2.07
C GLU A 23 7.47 14.17 -1.12
N ILE A 24 7.43 14.43 0.19
CA ILE A 24 7.82 13.45 1.22
C ILE A 24 6.92 12.21 1.15
N HIS A 25 5.61 12.39 0.97
CA HIS A 25 4.67 11.29 0.83
C HIS A 25 4.86 10.52 -0.48
N ALA A 26 5.25 11.18 -1.58
CA ALA A 26 5.60 10.52 -2.83
C ALA A 26 6.84 9.63 -2.67
N GLU A 27 7.92 10.14 -2.07
CA GLU A 27 9.13 9.35 -1.79
C GLU A 27 8.84 8.14 -0.89
N HIS A 28 8.00 8.33 0.15
CA HIS A 28 7.61 7.25 1.04
C HIS A 28 6.74 6.19 0.33
N ARG A 29 5.81 6.61 -0.52
CA ARG A 29 5.01 5.70 -1.36
C ARG A 29 5.91 4.90 -2.30
N GLU A 30 6.83 5.54 -3.00
CA GLU A 30 7.77 4.85 -3.88
C GLU A 30 8.67 3.85 -3.12
N ALA A 31 9.16 4.24 -1.93
CA ALA A 31 9.99 3.38 -1.10
C ALA A 31 9.26 2.11 -0.60
N THR A 32 7.94 2.18 -0.44
CA THR A 32 7.08 1.09 0.06
C THR A 32 6.42 0.29 -1.05
N MET A 33 6.57 0.68 -2.33
CA MET A 33 6.14 -0.13 -3.47
C MET A 33 7.17 -1.22 -3.79
N ARG A 34 6.67 -2.43 -4.11
CA ARG A 34 7.47 -3.57 -4.53
C ARG A 34 6.98 -4.09 -5.88
N THR A 35 7.89 -4.23 -6.85
CA THR A 35 7.56 -4.81 -8.16
C THR A 35 7.34 -6.31 -8.05
N VAL A 36 6.26 -6.79 -8.66
CA VAL A 36 5.97 -8.22 -8.86
C VAL A 36 5.95 -8.51 -10.36
N SER A 37 6.59 -9.61 -10.77
CA SER A 37 6.66 -10.05 -12.17
C SER A 37 5.82 -11.30 -12.35
N PHE A 38 4.98 -11.32 -13.40
CA PHE A 38 4.11 -12.43 -13.74
C PHE A 38 4.38 -12.90 -15.17
N ASN A 39 4.20 -14.20 -15.41
CA ASN A 39 4.18 -14.77 -16.75
C ASN A 39 2.73 -15.08 -17.13
N PHE A 40 2.32 -14.64 -18.31
CA PHE A 40 1.00 -14.94 -18.88
C PHE A 40 1.16 -15.77 -20.14
N PRO A 41 0.17 -16.60 -20.51
CA PRO A 41 -0.01 -17.04 -21.89
C PRO A 41 0.05 -15.85 -22.84
N VAL A 42 0.63 -16.06 -24.03
CA VAL A 42 0.94 -14.96 -24.97
C VAL A 42 -0.33 -14.22 -25.37
N GLU A 43 -1.42 -14.95 -25.60
CA GLU A 43 -2.75 -14.43 -25.93
C GLU A 43 -3.28 -13.47 -24.88
N ASP A 44 -3.16 -13.82 -23.60
CA ASP A 44 -3.66 -13.04 -22.48
C ASP A 44 -2.78 -11.80 -22.25
N ALA A 45 -1.45 -11.96 -22.36
CA ALA A 45 -0.51 -10.85 -22.29
C ALA A 45 -0.79 -9.79 -23.36
N CYS A 46 -1.03 -10.24 -24.60
CA CYS A 46 -1.39 -9.37 -25.72
C CYS A 46 -2.72 -8.66 -25.48
N MET A 47 -3.73 -9.37 -24.96
CA MET A 47 -5.04 -8.78 -24.65
C MET A 47 -4.94 -7.73 -23.54
N LEU A 48 -4.22 -8.03 -22.45
CA LEU A 48 -4.00 -7.11 -21.34
C LEU A 48 -3.32 -5.82 -21.82
N ALA A 49 -2.29 -5.95 -22.66
CA ALA A 49 -1.60 -4.80 -23.24
C ALA A 49 -2.51 -3.98 -24.16
N ALA A 50 -3.37 -4.62 -24.96
CA ALA A 50 -4.33 -3.93 -25.82
C ALA A 50 -5.38 -3.13 -25.00
N ILE A 51 -5.88 -3.71 -23.91
CA ILE A 51 -6.82 -3.04 -23.00
C ILE A 51 -6.14 -1.84 -22.31
N ALA A 52 -4.96 -2.02 -21.74
CA ALA A 52 -4.23 -0.94 -21.08
C ALA A 52 -3.97 0.23 -22.05
N LYS A 53 -3.53 -0.08 -23.28
CA LYS A 53 -3.31 0.91 -24.33
C LYS A 53 -4.57 1.67 -24.70
N ARG A 54 -5.74 1.01 -24.75
CA ARG A 54 -7.03 1.65 -25.05
C ARG A 54 -7.35 2.80 -24.08
N PHE A 55 -6.92 2.70 -22.83
CA PHE A 55 -7.16 3.69 -21.79
C PHE A 55 -5.94 4.58 -21.47
N GLY A 56 -4.90 4.54 -22.29
CA GLY A 56 -3.68 5.35 -22.09
C GLY A 56 -2.93 4.99 -20.81
N ARG A 57 -2.99 3.71 -20.39
CA ARG A 57 -2.28 3.17 -19.23
C ARG A 57 -1.13 2.27 -19.68
N SER A 58 -0.08 2.17 -18.87
CA SER A 58 0.94 1.13 -19.05
C SER A 58 0.40 -0.20 -18.55
N THR A 59 0.85 -1.32 -19.15
CA THR A 59 0.44 -2.67 -18.72
C THR A 59 0.77 -2.93 -17.25
N ALA A 60 1.90 -2.40 -16.76
CA ALA A 60 2.31 -2.55 -15.36
C ALA A 60 1.40 -1.78 -14.40
N ALA A 61 1.05 -0.53 -14.72
CA ALA A 61 0.14 0.27 -13.89
C ALA A 61 -1.27 -0.33 -13.87
N PHE A 62 -1.78 -0.67 -15.06
CA PHE A 62 -3.10 -1.29 -15.19
C PHE A 62 -3.19 -2.65 -14.50
N GLY A 63 -2.17 -3.50 -14.67
CA GLY A 63 -2.09 -4.79 -14.00
C GLY A 63 -1.99 -4.64 -12.48
N GLY A 64 -1.14 -3.74 -11.99
CA GLY A 64 -0.99 -3.50 -10.55
C GLY A 64 -2.31 -3.11 -9.88
N GLU A 65 -3.07 -2.20 -10.48
CA GLU A 65 -4.41 -1.80 -10.01
C GLU A 65 -5.37 -2.99 -10.01
N LEU A 66 -5.42 -3.75 -11.11
CA LEU A 66 -6.30 -4.92 -11.24
C LEU A 66 -5.99 -5.96 -10.16
N PHE A 67 -4.74 -6.37 -10.02
CA PHE A 67 -4.38 -7.48 -9.12
C PHE A 67 -4.41 -7.11 -7.65
N ALA A 68 -4.22 -5.83 -7.28
CA ALA A 68 -4.24 -5.41 -5.88
C ALA A 68 -5.58 -5.72 -5.19
N GLU A 69 -6.71 -5.54 -5.87
CA GLU A 69 -8.03 -5.90 -5.33
C GLU A 69 -8.19 -7.42 -5.24
N HIS A 70 -7.79 -8.15 -6.28
CA HIS A 70 -7.90 -9.61 -6.32
C HIS A 70 -7.06 -10.29 -5.23
N VAL A 71 -5.93 -9.72 -4.82
CA VAL A 71 -5.14 -10.25 -3.68
C VAL A 71 -5.97 -10.27 -2.39
N ARG A 72 -6.80 -9.25 -2.14
CA ARG A 72 -7.69 -9.22 -0.97
C ARG A 72 -8.78 -10.27 -1.09
N GLU A 73 -9.40 -10.40 -2.25
CA GLU A 73 -10.44 -11.41 -2.48
C GLU A 73 -9.90 -12.84 -2.32
N LEU A 74 -8.70 -13.11 -2.84
CA LEU A 74 -8.02 -14.40 -2.65
C LEU A 74 -7.75 -14.66 -1.16
N PHE A 75 -7.29 -13.66 -0.41
CA PHE A 75 -7.06 -13.77 1.03
C PHE A 75 -8.35 -14.08 1.80
N LEU A 76 -9.47 -13.44 1.44
CA LEU A 76 -10.77 -13.69 2.06
C LEU A 76 -11.27 -15.12 1.82
N ALA A 77 -10.98 -15.68 0.64
CA ALA A 77 -11.38 -17.03 0.26
C ALA A 77 -10.58 -18.15 0.94
N LEU A 78 -9.46 -17.83 1.61
CA LEU A 78 -8.67 -18.82 2.36
C LEU A 78 -9.45 -19.39 3.54
N THR A 79 -9.08 -20.61 3.95
CA THR A 79 -9.52 -21.15 5.24
C THR A 79 -8.99 -20.26 6.37
N PRO A 80 -9.63 -20.23 7.55
CA PRO A 80 -9.14 -19.44 8.68
C PRO A 80 -7.69 -19.79 9.07
N GLU A 81 -7.33 -21.06 9.02
CA GLU A 81 -5.96 -21.52 9.31
C GLU A 81 -4.95 -20.96 8.30
N ASP A 82 -5.22 -21.14 7.00
CA ASP A 82 -4.33 -20.63 5.94
C ASP A 82 -4.25 -19.10 5.95
N ARG A 83 -5.38 -18.43 6.21
CA ARG A 83 -5.45 -16.97 6.30
C ARG A 83 -4.51 -16.45 7.38
N ARG A 84 -4.45 -17.10 8.55
CA ARG A 84 -3.53 -16.73 9.65
C ARG A 84 -2.07 -16.96 9.27
N ALA A 85 -1.78 -18.10 8.64
CA ALA A 85 -0.42 -18.42 8.21
C ALA A 85 0.09 -17.43 7.15
N CYS A 86 -0.67 -17.21 6.08
CA CYS A 86 -0.33 -16.28 5.02
C CYS A 86 -0.25 -14.82 5.53
N ALA A 87 -1.15 -14.41 6.42
CA ALA A 87 -1.09 -13.09 7.03
C ALA A 87 0.21 -12.85 7.80
N ALA A 88 0.61 -13.81 8.64
CA ALA A 88 1.83 -13.70 9.43
C ALA A 88 3.07 -13.64 8.56
N GLU A 89 3.13 -14.44 7.49
CA GLU A 89 4.24 -14.42 6.53
C GLU A 89 4.29 -13.09 5.76
N ALA A 90 3.16 -12.63 5.22
CA ALA A 90 3.08 -11.38 4.47
C ALA A 90 3.48 -10.16 5.30
N ASP A 91 2.97 -10.06 6.54
CA ASP A 91 3.31 -8.97 7.46
C ASP A 91 4.79 -8.99 7.87
N ALA A 92 5.36 -10.19 8.07
CA ALA A 92 6.79 -10.34 8.37
C ALA A 92 7.67 -9.93 7.19
N GLU A 93 7.32 -10.32 5.97
CA GLU A 93 8.03 -9.94 4.75
C GLU A 93 7.92 -8.45 4.46
N GLN A 94 6.76 -7.84 4.69
CA GLN A 94 6.61 -6.39 4.59
C GLN A 94 7.51 -5.67 5.59
N THR A 95 7.53 -6.12 6.85
CA THR A 95 8.39 -5.54 7.89
C THR A 95 9.86 -5.60 7.48
N ARG A 96 10.34 -6.76 7.00
CA ARG A 96 11.71 -6.92 6.49
C ARG A 96 12.01 -6.00 5.31
N TYR A 97 11.06 -5.86 4.39
CA TYR A 97 11.20 -4.98 3.24
C TYR A 97 11.35 -3.52 3.67
N GLU A 98 10.47 -3.03 4.54
CA GLU A 98 10.50 -1.67 5.08
C GLU A 98 11.80 -1.41 5.87
N GLU A 99 12.22 -2.34 6.71
CA GLU A 99 13.50 -2.26 7.44
C GLU A 99 14.70 -2.17 6.48
N SER A 100 14.67 -2.91 5.36
CA SER A 100 15.72 -2.84 4.32
C SER A 100 15.79 -1.48 3.64
N LYS A 101 14.72 -0.69 3.71
CA LYS A 101 14.64 0.70 3.22
C LYS A 101 14.90 1.72 4.32
N GLY A 102 15.24 1.30 5.53
CA GLY A 102 15.46 2.17 6.68
C GLY A 102 14.16 2.70 7.31
N ILE A 103 13.00 2.13 6.94
CA ILE A 103 11.70 2.49 7.48
C ILE A 103 11.44 1.64 8.72
N LYS A 104 11.09 2.28 9.84
CA LYS A 104 10.68 1.59 11.07
C LYS A 104 9.17 1.65 11.18
N THR A 105 8.52 0.51 10.98
CA THR A 105 7.07 0.40 11.07
C THR A 105 6.66 0.00 12.47
N THR A 106 5.67 0.69 13.01
CA THR A 106 5.02 0.35 14.27
C THR A 106 3.52 0.29 14.06
N THR A 107 2.87 -0.76 14.54
CA THR A 107 1.42 -0.94 14.45
C THR A 107 0.89 -1.16 15.87
N ASN A 108 -0.06 -0.32 16.31
CA ASN A 108 -0.62 -0.36 17.68
C ASN A 108 0.44 -0.30 18.80
N GLY A 109 1.56 0.37 18.56
CA GLY A 109 2.65 0.50 19.54
C GLY A 109 3.62 -0.68 19.59
N GLU A 110 3.37 -1.74 18.81
CA GLU A 110 4.29 -2.86 18.63
C GLU A 110 5.12 -2.68 17.35
N PRO A 111 6.41 -3.08 17.34
CA PRO A 111 7.21 -3.07 16.13
C PRO A 111 6.66 -4.04 15.08
N GLY A 112 6.64 -3.59 13.82
CA GLY A 112 6.26 -4.39 12.66
C GLY A 112 4.91 -4.01 12.05
N CYS A 113 4.67 -4.59 10.87
CA CYS A 113 3.38 -4.54 10.20
C CYS A 113 2.41 -5.56 10.81
N HIS A 114 1.15 -5.20 10.97
CA HIS A 114 0.06 -6.11 11.35
C HIS A 114 -1.15 -5.98 10.42
N HIS A 115 -0.92 -5.57 9.17
CA HIS A 115 -1.99 -5.26 8.23
C HIS A 115 -2.84 -6.50 7.95
N TRP A 116 -2.23 -7.57 7.45
CA TRP A 116 -2.95 -8.79 7.08
C TRP A 116 -3.43 -9.56 8.30
N LYS A 117 -2.69 -9.50 9.42
CA LYS A 117 -3.15 -10.04 10.70
C LYS A 117 -4.46 -9.39 11.14
N GLY A 118 -4.57 -8.07 11.03
CA GLY A 118 -5.81 -7.34 11.35
C GLY A 118 -6.98 -7.75 10.45
N TYR A 119 -6.74 -8.00 9.16
CA TYR A 119 -7.76 -8.55 8.27
C TYR A 119 -8.21 -9.95 8.70
N ALA A 120 -7.28 -10.83 9.07
CA ALA A 120 -7.60 -12.16 9.58
C ALA A 120 -8.49 -12.08 10.84
N ASP A 121 -8.14 -11.21 11.80
CA ASP A 121 -8.92 -11.01 13.03
C ASP A 121 -10.36 -10.55 12.73
N ILE A 122 -10.55 -9.68 11.72
CA ILE A 122 -11.89 -9.25 11.28
C ILE A 122 -12.67 -10.42 10.68
N CYS A 123 -12.05 -11.22 9.82
CA CYS A 123 -12.72 -12.34 9.17
C CYS A 123 -13.15 -13.39 10.19
N ASP A 124 -12.26 -13.75 11.13
CA ASP A 124 -12.53 -14.74 12.17
C ASP A 124 -13.70 -14.30 13.07
N ARG A 125 -13.78 -13.00 13.38
CA ARG A 125 -14.92 -12.44 14.12
C ARG A 125 -16.23 -12.56 13.33
N VAL A 126 -16.24 -12.17 12.07
CA VAL A 126 -17.45 -12.22 11.22
C VAL A 126 -17.93 -13.67 11.03
N GLU A 127 -17.01 -14.61 10.80
CA GLU A 127 -17.34 -16.03 10.67
C GLU A 127 -17.78 -16.65 12.01
N GLY A 128 -17.27 -16.15 13.13
CA GLY A 128 -17.69 -16.54 14.48
C GLY A 128 -19.09 -16.03 14.83
N GLU A 129 -19.45 -14.82 14.42
CA GLU A 129 -20.79 -14.24 14.61
C GLU A 129 -21.86 -14.87 13.70
N ALA A 130 -21.45 -15.50 12.60
CA ALA A 130 -22.33 -16.19 11.66
C ALA A 130 -22.71 -17.63 12.10
N LYS A 131 -22.13 -18.14 13.19
CA LYS A 131 -22.41 -19.46 13.78
C LYS A 131 -23.39 -19.36 14.94
#